data_AF-A0A7Y6PQ04-F1
#
_entry.id   AF-A0A7Y6PQ04-F1
#
_cell.length_a   1.000
_cell.length_b   1.000
_cell.length_c   1.000
_cell.angle_alpha   90.00
_cell.angle_beta   90.00
_cell.angle_gamma   90.00
#
_symmetry.space_group_name_H-M   'P 1'
#
loop_
_entity.id
_entity.type
_entity.pdbx_description
1 polymer ?
#
loop_
_entity_poly.entity_id
_entity_poly.type
_entity_poly.pdbx_seq_one_letter_code
_entity_poly.pdbx_strand_id
1 'polypeptide(L)'
;MSVTTPPKPVPPVRPTNIARFERLFRVAAQVDIDKEDLRHYQAFLDAKVADLLVRAGDVARYSKRRLILPHDLPITKGLATCIEEFRRIDAQENLALTPVLEKLGKQPQQDLDYDEETYALLPEVMGGMTVALARSFRIIDPDVVGIVTTHWQRAFQLFDLVW
;
A
#
# COMPACT_ATOMS: atom_id res chain seq x y z
N MET A 1 17.68 29.24 8.27
CA MET A 1 16.87 28.38 9.14
C MET A 1 15.54 28.15 8.42
N SER A 2 15.41 27.03 7.72
CA SER A 2 14.18 26.71 6.99
C SER A 2 13.21 26.05 7.95
N VAL A 3 12.06 26.70 8.19
CA VAL A 3 10.98 26.19 9.03
C VAL A 3 10.25 25.12 8.22
N THR A 4 10.45 23.86 8.59
CA THR A 4 9.70 22.73 8.04
C THR A 4 8.27 22.80 8.58
N THR A 5 7.33 23.16 7.71
CA THR A 5 5.89 23.14 8.02
C THR A 5 5.47 21.70 8.37
N PRO A 6 4.69 21.47 9.44
CA PRO A 6 4.21 20.13 9.76
C PRO A 6 3.36 19.58 8.59
N PRO A 7 3.45 18.26 8.30
CA PRO A 7 2.65 17.65 7.24
C PRO A 7 1.17 17.90 7.50
N LYS A 8 0.43 18.29 6.46
CA LYS A 8 -1.02 18.50 6.55
C LYS A 8 -1.68 17.16 6.92
N PRO A 9 -2.64 17.15 7.86
CA PRO A 9 -3.36 15.93 8.19
C PRO A 9 -4.11 15.43 6.95
N VAL A 10 -3.83 14.18 6.59
CA VAL A 10 -4.46 13.47 5.47
C VAL A 10 -5.94 13.28 5.81
N PRO A 11 -6.88 13.52 4.87
CA PRO A 11 -8.30 13.35 5.13
C PRO A 11 -8.62 11.91 5.53
N PRO A 12 -9.46 11.69 6.56
CA PRO A 12 -9.77 10.36 7.05
C PRO A 12 -10.49 9.53 5.97
N VAL A 13 -10.15 8.25 5.91
CA VAL A 13 -10.88 7.25 5.11
C VAL A 13 -12.37 7.29 5.53
N ARG A 14 -13.26 7.51 4.56
CA ARG A 14 -14.71 7.59 4.84
C ARG A 14 -15.25 6.24 5.32
N PRO A 15 -16.29 6.22 6.18
CA PRO A 15 -16.87 4.98 6.71
C PRO A 15 -17.25 3.93 5.64
N THR A 16 -17.74 4.37 4.47
CA THR A 16 -18.08 3.49 3.34
C THR A 16 -16.86 2.81 2.70
N ASN A 17 -15.67 3.38 2.85
CA ASN A 17 -14.42 2.79 2.36
C ASN A 17 -13.85 1.80 3.36
N ILE A 18 -14.12 1.98 4.66
CA ILE A 18 -13.68 1.06 5.72
C ILE A 18 -14.24 -0.34 5.46
N ALA A 19 -15.55 -0.45 5.24
CA ALA A 19 -16.22 -1.73 4.96
C ALA A 19 -15.64 -2.46 3.73
N ARG A 20 -15.13 -1.72 2.74
CA ARG A 20 -14.49 -2.29 1.55
C ARG A 20 -13.11 -2.85 1.87
N PHE A 21 -12.32 -2.15 2.68
CA PHE A 21 -11.05 -2.67 3.17
C PHE A 21 -11.25 -3.85 4.11
N GLU A 22 -12.19 -3.78 5.05
CA GLU A 22 -12.58 -4.93 5.90
C GLU A 22 -12.90 -6.16 5.04
N ARG A 23 -13.70 -5.97 3.99
CA ARG A 23 -14.05 -7.05 3.06
C ARG A 23 -12.82 -7.60 2.33
N LEU A 24 -11.91 -6.73 1.87
CA LEU A 24 -10.65 -7.14 1.23
C LEU A 24 -9.79 -8.00 2.17
N PHE A 25 -9.55 -7.55 3.40
CA PHE A 25 -8.78 -8.30 4.41
C PHE A 25 -9.41 -9.65 4.73
N ARG A 26 -10.74 -9.69 4.87
CA ARG A 26 -11.50 -10.91 5.12
C ARG A 26 -11.41 -11.90 3.97
N VAL A 27 -11.53 -11.45 2.72
CA VAL A 27 -11.44 -12.34 1.54
C VAL A 27 -10.00 -12.80 1.29
N ALA A 28 -9.02 -11.92 1.50
CA ALA A 28 -7.61 -12.22 1.23
C ALA A 28 -6.99 -13.20 2.25
N ALA A 29 -7.38 -13.10 3.53
CA ALA A 29 -6.71 -13.83 4.60
C ALA A 29 -7.61 -14.24 5.78
N GLN A 30 -8.93 -14.06 5.68
CA GLN A 30 -9.87 -14.31 6.78
C GLN A 30 -9.51 -13.54 8.06
N VAL A 31 -9.07 -12.29 7.89
CA VAL A 31 -8.72 -11.40 9.00
C VAL A 31 -9.66 -10.21 9.00
N ASP A 32 -10.11 -9.82 10.19
CA ASP A 32 -10.94 -8.65 10.42
C ASP A 32 -10.08 -7.50 10.95
N ILE A 33 -10.11 -6.38 10.22
CA ILE A 33 -9.61 -5.09 10.68
C ILE A 33 -10.78 -4.25 11.20
N ASP A 34 -10.51 -3.30 12.08
CA ASP A 34 -11.51 -2.32 12.51
C ASP A 34 -11.11 -0.87 12.16
N LYS A 35 -11.87 0.10 12.67
CA LYS A 35 -11.62 1.52 12.44
C LYS A 35 -10.32 2.01 13.08
N GLU A 36 -9.91 1.43 14.21
CA GLU A 36 -8.68 1.80 14.92
C GLU A 36 -7.44 1.36 14.14
N ASP A 37 -7.54 0.26 13.42
CA ASP A 37 -6.51 -0.29 12.53
C ASP A 37 -6.20 0.59 11.31
N LEU A 38 -7.14 1.42 10.86
CA LEU A 38 -6.97 2.24 9.65
C LEU A 38 -5.79 3.20 9.75
N ARG A 39 -5.45 3.66 10.96
CA ARG A 39 -4.26 4.50 11.16
C ARG A 39 -2.97 3.72 10.92
N HIS A 40 -2.90 2.48 11.40
CA HIS A 40 -1.76 1.60 11.15
C HIS A 40 -1.66 1.22 9.68
N TYR A 41 -2.80 0.91 9.05
CA TYR A 41 -2.88 0.62 7.62
C TYR A 41 -2.41 1.79 6.75
N GLN A 42 -2.88 3.00 7.04
CA GLN A 42 -2.43 4.18 6.29
C GLN A 42 -0.93 4.42 6.46
N ALA A 43 -0.44 4.36 7.70
CA ALA A 43 0.99 4.51 7.98
C ALA A 43 1.83 3.45 7.27
N PHE A 44 1.32 2.22 7.15
CA PHE A 44 1.96 1.13 6.42
C PHE A 44 2.08 1.45 4.93
N LEU A 45 0.96 1.83 4.29
CA LEU A 45 0.97 2.18 2.87
C LEU A 45 1.85 3.39 2.57
N ASP A 46 1.78 4.44 3.39
CA ASP A 46 2.60 5.64 3.21
C ASP A 46 4.08 5.30 3.25
N ALA A 47 4.52 4.50 4.23
CA ALA A 47 5.90 4.06 4.35
C ALA A 47 6.33 3.21 3.15
N LYS A 48 5.56 2.18 2.79
CA LYS A 48 5.96 1.22 1.75
C LYS A 48 5.87 1.78 0.34
N VAL A 49 4.94 2.70 0.08
CA VAL A 49 4.90 3.45 -1.19
C VAL A 49 6.09 4.41 -1.26
N ALA A 50 6.43 5.10 -0.17
CA ALA A 50 7.60 5.97 -0.15
C ALA A 50 8.91 5.19 -0.44
N ASP A 51 9.12 4.05 0.22
CA ASP A 51 10.29 3.18 -0.01
C ASP A 51 10.37 2.74 -1.48
N LEU A 52 9.24 2.29 -2.03
CA LEU A 52 9.12 1.84 -3.42
C LEU A 52 9.48 2.96 -4.41
N LEU A 53 8.98 4.17 -4.18
CA LEU A 53 9.21 5.32 -5.06
C LEU A 53 10.64 5.85 -4.95
N VAL A 54 11.25 5.85 -3.74
CA VAL A 54 12.67 6.18 -3.57
C VAL A 54 13.52 5.27 -4.43
N ARG A 55 13.26 3.95 -4.38
CA ARG A 55 14.02 2.98 -5.17
C ARG A 55 13.81 3.16 -6.67
N ALA A 56 12.57 3.38 -7.09
CA ALA A 56 12.24 3.63 -8.49
C ALA A 56 12.92 4.91 -9.02
N GLY A 57 12.96 5.97 -8.22
CA GLY A 57 13.67 7.19 -8.53
C GLY A 57 15.17 6.98 -8.73
N ASP A 58 15.80 6.12 -7.93
CA ASP A 58 17.22 5.78 -8.10
C ASP A 58 17.49 5.04 -9.42
N VAL A 59 16.62 4.10 -9.80
CA VAL A 59 16.71 3.38 -11.09
C VAL A 59 16.53 4.34 -12.27
N ALA A 60 15.56 5.25 -12.18
CA ALA A 60 15.33 6.28 -13.19
C ALA A 60 16.56 7.21 -13.34
N ARG A 61 17.12 7.70 -12.23
CA ARG A 61 18.33 8.54 -12.23
C ARG A 61 19.55 7.81 -12.78
N TYR A 62 19.76 6.55 -12.38
CA TYR A 62 20.83 5.72 -12.93
C TYR A 62 20.71 5.59 -14.46
N SER A 63 19.47 5.47 -14.93
CA SER A 63 19.13 5.46 -16.36
C SER A 63 19.14 6.83 -17.02
N LYS A 64 19.61 7.89 -16.33
CA LYS A 64 19.65 9.29 -16.78
C LYS A 64 18.28 9.85 -17.17
N ARG A 65 17.21 9.32 -16.59
CA ARG A 65 15.83 9.80 -16.79
C ARG A 65 15.42 10.71 -15.63
N ARG A 66 14.51 11.63 -15.94
CA ARG A 66 13.83 12.53 -14.98
C ARG A 66 12.37 12.12 -14.69
N LEU A 67 11.97 10.98 -15.24
CA LEU A 67 10.62 10.44 -15.18
C LEU A 67 10.71 8.98 -14.77
N ILE A 68 9.99 8.61 -13.73
CA ILE A 68 9.85 7.21 -13.27
C ILE A 68 8.85 6.52 -14.21
N LEU A 69 9.23 5.33 -14.68
CA LEU A 69 8.45 4.46 -15.56
C LEU A 69 8.05 3.18 -14.82
N PRO A 70 7.06 2.40 -15.30
CA PRO A 70 6.56 1.23 -14.57
C PRO A 70 7.64 0.19 -14.24
N HIS A 71 8.62 0.00 -15.14
CA HIS A 71 9.72 -0.95 -14.95
C HIS A 71 10.79 -0.50 -13.95
N ASP A 72 10.73 0.75 -13.46
CA ASP A 72 11.59 1.21 -12.38
C ASP A 72 11.09 0.78 -11.01
N LEU A 73 9.78 0.54 -10.89
CA LEU A 73 9.19 0.11 -9.63
C LEU A 73 9.76 -1.27 -9.27
N PRO A 74 10.28 -1.47 -8.05
CA PRO A 74 10.82 -2.75 -7.59
C PRO A 74 9.71 -3.76 -7.29
N ILE A 75 8.85 -4.06 -8.27
CA ILE A 75 7.76 -5.02 -8.14
C ILE A 75 8.36 -6.43 -8.24
N THR A 76 8.54 -7.06 -7.08
CA THR A 76 8.97 -8.46 -7.01
C THR A 76 7.88 -9.39 -7.56
N LYS A 77 8.25 -10.61 -7.93
CA LYS A 77 7.27 -11.63 -8.36
C LYS A 77 6.18 -11.86 -7.31
N GLY A 78 6.54 -11.89 -6.03
CA GLY A 78 5.58 -12.07 -4.94
C GLY A 78 4.56 -10.95 -4.86
N LEU A 79 5.01 -9.70 -5.03
CA LEU A 79 4.11 -8.55 -5.09
C LEU A 79 3.25 -8.57 -6.35
N ALA A 80 3.81 -8.88 -7.52
CA ALA A 80 3.04 -8.99 -8.76
C ALA A 80 1.85 -9.96 -8.63
N THR A 81 2.07 -11.14 -8.01
CA THR A 81 0.99 -12.08 -7.69
C THR A 81 -0.06 -11.49 -6.75
N CYS A 82 0.35 -10.71 -5.73
CA CYS A 82 -0.59 -10.05 -4.84
C CYS A 82 -1.38 -8.94 -5.55
N ILE A 83 -0.78 -8.24 -6.52
CA ILE A 83 -1.47 -7.24 -7.36
C ILE A 83 -2.55 -7.91 -8.22
N GLU A 84 -2.21 -9.02 -8.87
CA GLU A 84 -3.17 -9.80 -9.66
C GLU A 84 -4.35 -10.28 -8.81
N GLU A 85 -4.05 -10.73 -7.59
CA GLU A 85 -5.08 -11.15 -6.67
C GLU A 85 -5.94 -10.00 -6.14
N PHE A 86 -5.34 -8.84 -5.85
CA PHE A 86 -6.09 -7.64 -5.52
C PHE A 86 -7.07 -7.29 -6.65
N ARG A 87 -6.60 -7.24 -7.91
CA ARG A 87 -7.46 -6.98 -9.08
C ARG A 87 -8.63 -7.97 -9.15
N ARG A 88 -8.36 -9.25 -8.91
CA ARG A 88 -9.38 -10.31 -8.89
C ARG A 88 -10.42 -10.07 -7.78
N ILE A 89 -9.97 -9.82 -6.55
CA ILE A 89 -10.85 -9.62 -5.40
C ILE A 89 -11.67 -8.33 -5.57
N ASP A 90 -11.04 -7.22 -5.94
CA ASP A 90 -11.70 -5.92 -6.13
C ASP A 90 -12.83 -6.02 -7.16
N ALA A 91 -12.59 -6.73 -8.26
CA ALA A 91 -13.59 -6.97 -9.31
C ALA A 91 -14.71 -7.93 -8.86
N GLN A 92 -14.37 -9.07 -8.25
CA GLN A 92 -15.35 -10.08 -7.85
C GLN A 92 -16.26 -9.62 -6.71
N GLU A 93 -15.71 -8.84 -5.78
CA GLU A 93 -16.42 -8.32 -4.61
C GLU A 93 -17.01 -6.92 -4.86
N ASN A 94 -16.81 -6.35 -6.07
CA ASN A 94 -17.27 -5.01 -6.47
C ASN A 94 -16.88 -3.93 -5.44
N LEU A 95 -15.64 -3.99 -4.95
CA LEU A 95 -15.18 -3.08 -3.88
C LEU A 95 -14.86 -1.70 -4.42
N ALA A 96 -14.41 -1.60 -5.68
CA ALA A 96 -14.00 -0.35 -6.31
C ALA A 96 -13.00 0.43 -5.43
N LEU A 97 -11.93 -0.26 -5.00
CA LEU A 97 -10.89 0.28 -4.14
C LEU A 97 -9.80 1.04 -4.91
N THR A 98 -9.59 0.76 -6.20
CA THR A 98 -8.60 1.49 -7.02
C THR A 98 -8.76 3.02 -6.94
N PRO A 99 -9.95 3.63 -7.10
CA PRO A 99 -10.13 5.08 -6.97
C PRO A 99 -9.99 5.61 -5.53
N VAL A 100 -10.09 4.73 -4.53
CA VAL A 100 -9.86 5.08 -3.12
C VAL A 100 -8.35 5.14 -2.88
N LEU A 101 -7.63 4.11 -3.31
CA LEU A 101 -6.18 3.99 -3.19
C LEU A 101 -5.46 5.10 -3.98
N GLU A 102 -5.97 5.47 -5.15
CA GLU A 102 -5.47 6.61 -5.92
C GLU A 102 -5.50 7.92 -5.12
N LYS A 103 -6.55 8.15 -4.32
CA LYS A 103 -6.65 9.35 -3.47
C LYS A 103 -5.70 9.29 -2.28
N LEU A 104 -5.39 8.08 -1.79
CA LEU A 104 -4.44 7.86 -0.71
C LEU A 104 -2.99 8.02 -1.18
N GLY A 105 -2.68 7.59 -2.40
CA GLY A 105 -1.35 7.71 -3.01
C GLY A 105 -0.91 9.13 -3.36
N LYS A 106 -1.70 10.17 -3.03
CA LYS A 106 -1.35 11.57 -3.25
C LYS A 106 -0.36 12.08 -2.19
N GLN A 107 0.85 11.49 -2.12
CA GLN A 107 2.14 12.14 -1.81
C GLN A 107 3.26 11.09 -1.68
N PRO A 108 4.40 11.30 -2.38
CA PRO A 108 5.53 12.00 -1.76
C PRO A 108 6.10 13.15 -2.61
N GLN A 109 6.70 14.13 -1.91
CA GLN A 109 7.61 15.14 -2.47
C GLN A 109 8.87 14.43 -3.01
N GLN A 110 8.82 13.92 -4.24
CA GLN A 110 10.03 13.52 -4.94
C GLN A 110 10.39 14.58 -5.98
N ASP A 111 11.69 14.82 -6.18
CA ASP A 111 12.21 15.72 -7.24
C ASP A 111 11.95 15.19 -8.66
N LEU A 112 11.32 14.01 -8.80
CA LEU A 112 11.05 13.32 -10.05
C LEU A 112 9.54 13.15 -10.23
N ASP A 113 9.08 13.40 -11.45
CA ASP A 113 7.73 13.08 -11.87
C ASP A 113 7.60 11.58 -12.21
N TYR A 114 6.36 11.09 -12.27
CA TYR A 114 6.01 9.76 -12.76
C TYR A 114 5.22 9.91 -14.06
N ASP A 115 5.37 8.98 -15.00
CA ASP A 115 4.51 8.96 -16.18
C ASP A 115 3.07 8.55 -15.83
N GLU A 116 2.16 8.75 -16.78
CA GLU A 116 0.73 8.43 -16.59
C GLU A 116 0.51 6.93 -16.30
N GLU A 117 1.29 6.06 -16.94
CA GLU A 117 1.20 4.61 -16.74
C GLU A 117 1.63 4.20 -15.32
N THR A 118 2.74 4.77 -14.82
CA THR A 118 3.20 4.57 -13.44
C THR A 118 2.17 5.09 -12.45
N TYR A 119 1.64 6.30 -12.67
CA TYR A 119 0.61 6.87 -11.80
C TYR A 119 -0.65 5.98 -11.75
N ALA A 120 -1.09 5.45 -12.89
CA ALA A 120 -2.23 4.54 -12.96
C ALA A 120 -1.97 3.17 -12.30
N LEU A 121 -0.71 2.73 -12.24
CA LEU A 121 -0.31 1.46 -11.64
C LEU A 121 -0.23 1.51 -10.11
N LEU A 122 0.10 2.67 -9.53
CA LEU A 122 0.29 2.81 -8.07
C LEU A 122 -0.90 2.33 -7.21
N PRO A 123 -2.16 2.67 -7.53
CA PRO A 123 -3.30 2.17 -6.76
C PRO A 123 -3.39 0.64 -6.72
N GLU A 124 -3.01 -0.03 -7.81
CA GLU A 124 -3.02 -1.49 -7.88
C GLU A 124 -1.85 -2.10 -7.10
N VAL A 125 -0.68 -1.45 -7.14
CA VAL A 125 0.47 -1.80 -6.30
C VAL A 125 0.11 -1.70 -4.82
N MET A 126 -0.55 -0.62 -4.42
CA MET A 126 -1.05 -0.44 -3.05
C MET A 126 -2.07 -1.52 -2.69
N GLY A 127 -2.97 -1.87 -3.60
CA GLY A 127 -3.91 -2.98 -3.39
C GLY A 127 -3.20 -4.33 -3.20
N GLY A 128 -2.15 -4.59 -3.98
CA GLY A 128 -1.28 -5.76 -3.81
C GLY A 128 -0.54 -5.76 -2.48
N MET A 129 -0.02 -4.62 -2.02
CA MET A 129 0.56 -4.45 -0.68
C MET A 129 -0.46 -4.82 0.40
N THR A 130 -1.72 -4.41 0.24
CA THR A 130 -2.79 -4.72 1.20
C THR A 130 -3.08 -6.22 1.27
N VAL A 131 -3.12 -6.92 0.13
CA VAL A 131 -3.28 -8.39 0.10
C VAL A 131 -2.09 -9.08 0.78
N ALA A 132 -0.86 -8.65 0.49
CA ALA A 132 0.34 -9.19 1.12
C ALA A 132 0.33 -8.97 2.64
N LEU A 133 -0.08 -7.78 3.09
CA LEU A 133 -0.21 -7.44 4.50
C LEU A 133 -1.25 -8.32 5.20
N ALA A 134 -2.45 -8.45 4.63
CA ALA A 134 -3.51 -9.27 5.19
C ALA A 134 -3.04 -10.72 5.40
N ARG A 135 -2.36 -11.28 4.40
CA ARG A 135 -1.77 -12.63 4.48
C ARG A 135 -0.66 -12.73 5.50
N SER A 136 0.14 -11.69 5.66
CA SER A 136 1.23 -11.67 6.63
C SER A 136 0.70 -11.79 8.05
N PHE A 137 -0.45 -11.17 8.38
CA PHE A 137 -1.08 -11.40 9.69
C PHE A 137 -1.40 -12.87 9.92
N ARG A 138 -2.02 -13.53 8.92
CA ARG A 138 -2.33 -14.96 8.98
C ARG A 138 -1.09 -15.85 9.05
N ILE A 139 0.03 -15.44 8.44
CA ILE A 139 1.30 -16.18 8.51
C ILE A 139 1.94 -16.03 9.89
N ILE A 140 1.90 -14.82 10.47
CA ILE A 140 2.47 -14.51 11.79
C ILE A 140 1.70 -15.21 12.90
N ASP A 141 0.37 -15.26 12.78
CA ASP A 141 -0.53 -15.94 13.71
C ASP A 141 -1.65 -16.65 12.90
N PRO A 142 -1.55 -17.97 12.68
CA PRO A 142 -2.51 -18.74 11.88
C PRO A 142 -3.95 -18.69 12.38
N ASP A 143 -4.16 -18.44 13.67
CA ASP A 143 -5.47 -18.44 14.33
C ASP A 143 -6.01 -17.01 14.49
N VAL A 144 -5.29 -15.99 14.00
CA VAL A 144 -5.73 -14.60 14.10
C VAL A 144 -7.01 -14.36 13.30
N VAL A 145 -8.01 -13.83 13.99
CA VAL A 145 -9.23 -13.30 13.39
C VAL A 145 -9.27 -11.78 13.58
N GLY A 146 -9.11 -11.31 14.82
CA GLY A 146 -9.01 -9.88 15.14
C GLY A 146 -7.55 -9.43 15.28
N ILE A 147 -7.19 -8.34 14.61
CA ILE A 147 -5.83 -7.77 14.68
C ILE A 147 -5.69 -6.88 15.92
N VAL A 148 -4.48 -6.85 16.48
CA VAL A 148 -4.11 -5.94 17.56
C VAL A 148 -2.77 -5.29 17.22
N THR A 149 -2.37 -4.25 17.95
CA THR A 149 -1.16 -3.47 17.68
C THR A 149 0.11 -4.32 17.52
N THR A 150 0.27 -5.42 18.27
CA THR A 150 1.44 -6.30 18.16
C THR A 150 1.53 -7.04 16.82
N HIS A 151 0.39 -7.38 16.20
CA HIS A 151 0.35 -7.96 14.86
C HIS A 151 0.84 -6.95 13.82
N TRP A 152 0.40 -5.70 13.91
CA TRP A 152 0.89 -4.60 13.07
C TRP A 152 2.40 -4.43 13.20
N GLN A 153 2.93 -4.35 14.42
CA GLN A 153 4.37 -4.19 14.65
C GLN A 153 5.18 -5.32 14.01
N ARG A 154 4.75 -6.58 14.17
CA ARG A 154 5.40 -7.75 13.56
C ARG A 154 5.33 -7.72 12.04
N ALA A 155 4.18 -7.33 11.48
CA ALA A 155 4.03 -7.19 10.04
C ALA A 155 4.95 -6.07 9.50
N PHE A 156 5.02 -4.90 10.14
CA PHE A 156 5.97 -3.85 9.76
C PHE A 156 7.41 -4.36 9.74
N GLN A 157 7.83 -5.01 10.84
CA GLN A 157 9.17 -5.60 10.93
C GLN A 157 9.44 -6.61 9.81
N LEU A 158 8.45 -7.44 9.45
CA LEU A 158 8.59 -8.38 8.35
C LEU A 158 8.78 -7.66 7.01
N PHE A 159 7.96 -6.64 6.72
CA PHE A 159 8.05 -5.89 5.47
C PHE A 159 9.34 -5.08 5.37
N ASP A 160 9.86 -4.52 6.47
CA ASP A 160 11.13 -3.79 6.49
C ASP A 160 12.35 -4.65 6.13
N LEU A 161 12.23 -5.99 6.18
CA LEU A 161 13.31 -6.90 5.80
C LEU A 161 13.36 -7.21 4.30
N VAL A 162 12.24 -7.09 3.60
CA VAL A 162 12.08 -7.62 2.23
C VAL A 162 11.59 -6.58 1.22
N TRP A 163 11.19 -5.41 1.70
CA TRP A 163 10.59 -4.35 0.90
C TRP A 163 11.51 -3.14 0.79
#